data_AF-A0A2Z4YCC9-F1
#
_entry.id   AF-A0A2Z4YCC9-F1
#
_cell.length_a   1.000
_cell.length_b   1.000
_cell.length_c   1.000
_cell.angle_alpha   90.00
_cell.angle_beta   90.00
_cell.angle_gamma   90.00
#
_symmetry.space_group_name_H-M   'P 1'
#
loop_
_entity.id
_entity.type
_entity.pdbx_description
1 polymer ?
#
loop_
_entity_poly.entity_id
_entity_poly.type
_entity_poly.pdbx_seq_one_letter_code
_entity_poly.pdbx_strand_id
1 'polypeptide(L)' 'MTKTQAVSFSRTGGPEVFDYVEIDLPPPSMGEVQIRQAAVGLNFIDVYFRNGTYFTSSARCCNSSPPLDAKLRIGR' A
#
# COMPACT_ATOMS: atom_id res chain seq x y z
N MET A 1 12.06 20.17 -2.23
CA MET A 1 11.13 19.06 -1.92
C MET A 1 11.54 18.47 -0.59
N THR A 2 10.59 18.18 0.29
CA THR A 2 10.91 17.57 1.59
C THR A 2 11.12 16.08 1.38
N LYS A 3 12.15 15.49 1.97
CA LYS A 3 12.36 14.04 1.93
C LYS A 3 11.95 13.39 3.25
N THR A 4 11.45 12.16 3.19
CA THR A 4 11.09 11.38 4.37
C THR A 4 11.39 9.90 4.14
N GLN A 5 11.63 9.18 5.23
CA GLN A 5 11.73 7.73 5.18
C GLN A 5 10.34 7.08 5.17
N ALA A 6 10.19 5.98 4.45
CA ALA A 6 8.96 5.21 4.31
C ALA A 6 9.25 3.71 4.19
N VAL A 7 8.30 2.89 4.64
CA VAL A 7 8.28 1.45 4.31
C VAL A 7 7.46 1.28 3.04
N SER A 8 8.04 0.65 2.02
CA SER A 8 7.42 0.44 0.71
C SER A 8 7.64 -0.99 0.23
N PHE A 9 6.88 -1.45 -0.76
CA PHE A 9 7.13 -2.70 -1.46
C PHE A 9 6.64 -2.58 -2.91
N SER A 10 7.40 -3.16 -3.85
CA SER A 10 7.10 -3.10 -5.30
C SER A 10 6.44 -4.36 -5.85
N ARG A 11 6.36 -5.41 -5.04
CA ARG A 11 5.76 -6.71 -5.37
C ARG A 11 5.10 -7.30 -4.13
N THR A 12 4.08 -8.14 -4.33
CA THR A 12 3.43 -8.85 -3.24
C THR A 12 4.28 -10.02 -2.74
N GLY A 13 4.14 -10.39 -1.48
CA GLY A 13 4.84 -11.54 -0.89
C GLY A 13 4.77 -11.61 0.64
N GLY A 14 5.73 -12.34 1.23
CA GLY A 14 5.93 -12.38 2.67
C GLY A 14 6.53 -11.07 3.19
N PRO A 15 6.86 -10.98 4.49
CA PRO A 15 7.42 -9.75 5.08
C PRO A 15 8.73 -9.27 4.43
N GLU A 16 9.46 -10.15 3.74
CA GLU A 16 10.71 -9.89 3.03
C GLU A 16 10.60 -8.94 1.82
N VAL A 17 9.38 -8.61 1.40
CA VAL A 17 9.18 -7.65 0.28
C VAL A 17 9.23 -6.20 0.71
N PHE A 18 9.27 -5.92 2.01
CA PHE A 18 9.35 -4.55 2.53
C PHE A 18 10.76 -3.98 2.40
N ASP A 19 10.83 -2.78 1.84
CA ASP A 19 12.02 -1.94 1.74
C ASP A 19 11.85 -0.68 2.59
N TYR A 20 12.92 -0.25 3.25
CA TYR A 20 12.97 1.05 3.94
C TYR A 20 13.67 2.05 3.04
N VAL A 21 12.92 3.02 2.53
CA VAL A 21 13.34 3.91 1.44
C VAL A 21 13.11 5.37 1.77
N GLU A 22 13.97 6.23 1.23
CA GLU A 22 13.77 7.67 1.25
C GLU A 22 12.92 8.09 0.04
N ILE A 23 11.86 8.86 0.27
CA ILE A 23 10.95 9.35 -0.76
C ILE A 23 10.84 10.88 -0.73
N ASP A 24 10.52 11.48 -1.87
CA ASP A 24 10.10 12.87 -1.96
C ASP A 24 8.64 13.02 -1.50
N LEU A 25 8.39 13.97 -0.60
CA LEU A 25 7.08 14.29 -0.03
C LEU A 25 6.60 15.64 -0.60
N PRO A 26 5.54 15.64 -1.44
CA PRO A 26 4.94 16.88 -1.91
C PRO A 26 4.23 17.62 -0.76
N PRO A 27 4.05 18.96 -0.88
CA PRO A 27 3.26 19.73 0.08
C PRO A 27 1.77 19.30 0.03
N PRO A 28 1.02 19.47 1.14
CA PRO A 28 -0.40 19.15 1.18
C PRO A 28 -1.21 20.03 0.23
N SER A 29 -2.29 19.48 -0.33
CA SER A 29 -3.24 20.21 -1.16
C SER A 29 -4.19 21.08 -0.32
N MET A 30 -5.02 21.89 -0.98
CA MET A 30 -6.06 22.66 -0.28
C MET A 30 -7.01 21.74 0.49
N GLY A 31 -7.11 21.95 1.81
CA GLY A 31 -7.94 21.13 2.70
C GLY A 31 -7.25 19.89 3.27
N GLU A 32 -6.00 19.62 2.90
CA GLU A 32 -5.19 18.54 3.48
C GLU A 32 -4.27 19.09 4.59
N VAL A 33 -3.83 18.20 5.49
CA VAL A 33 -2.84 18.50 6.52
C VAL A 33 -1.66 17.55 6.40
N GLN A 34 -0.46 18.04 6.71
CA GLN A 34 0.75 17.24 6.75
C GLN A 34 1.10 16.89 8.20
N ILE A 35 1.27 15.59 8.48
CA ILE A 35 1.53 15.08 9.83
C ILE A 35 2.92 14.43 9.85
N ARG A 36 3.73 14.77 10.87
CA ARG A 36 4.95 14.04 11.19
C ARG A 36 4.61 12.85 12.09
N GLN A 37 4.69 11.65 11.53
CA GLN A 37 4.40 10.40 12.24
C GLN A 37 5.42 10.18 13.36
N ALA A 38 4.95 10.01 14.61
CA ALA A 38 5.78 9.56 15.74
C ALA A 38 5.66 8.04 15.97
N ALA A 39 4.52 7.47 15.61
CA ALA A 39 4.22 6.05 15.62
C ALA A 39 3.15 5.73 14.56
N VAL A 40 3.10 4.49 14.08
CA VAL A 40 2.11 4.00 13.12
C VAL A 40 1.49 2.72 13.66
N GLY A 41 0.17 2.65 13.69
CA GLY A 41 -0.55 1.43 14.06
C GLY A 41 -0.56 0.45 12.90
N LEU A 42 -0.26 -0.82 13.19
CA LEU A 42 -0.36 -1.91 12.22
C LEU A 42 -1.70 -2.64 12.41
N ASN A 43 -2.38 -2.88 11.30
CA ASN A 43 -3.62 -3.63 11.26
C ASN A 43 -3.40 -4.93 10.47
N PHE A 44 -4.17 -5.98 10.77
CA PHE A 44 -4.01 -7.25 10.05
C PHE A 44 -4.32 -7.12 8.54
N ILE A 45 -5.09 -6.10 8.15
CA ILE A 45 -5.36 -5.77 6.75
C ILE A 45 -4.07 -5.47 5.95
N ASP A 46 -3.03 -4.94 6.60
CA ASP A 46 -1.76 -4.61 5.95
C ASP A 46 -1.07 -5.88 5.41
N VAL A 47 -1.29 -7.03 6.07
CA VAL A 47 -0.82 -8.33 5.59
C VAL A 47 -1.53 -8.70 4.29
N TYR A 48 -2.83 -8.45 4.19
CA TYR A 48 -3.62 -8.78 2.99
C TYR A 48 -3.26 -7.91 1.78
N PHE A 49 -2.91 -6.64 2.01
CA PHE A 49 -2.37 -5.79 0.96
C PHE A 49 -0.97 -6.28 0.53
N ARG A 50 -0.08 -6.53 1.49
CA ARG A 50 1.30 -6.95 1.19
C ARG A 50 1.37 -8.31 0.50
N ASN A 51 0.59 -9.29 0.93
CA ASN A 51 0.60 -10.64 0.33
C ASN A 51 -0.29 -10.74 -0.92
N GLY A 52 -1.03 -9.69 -1.27
CA GLY A 52 -1.88 -9.62 -2.46
C GLY A 52 -3.25 -10.31 -2.33
N THR A 53 -3.68 -10.72 -1.13
CA THR A 53 -5.01 -11.32 -0.95
C THR A 53 -6.14 -10.30 -0.91
N TYR A 54 -5.84 -9.01 -0.77
CA TYR A 54 -6.81 -7.92 -0.84
C TYR A 54 -6.85 -7.31 -2.24
N PHE A 55 -7.99 -7.43 -2.93
CA PHE A 55 -8.17 -6.86 -4.27
C PHE A 55 -8.39 -5.35 -4.19
N THR A 56 -7.47 -4.59 -4.77
CA THR A 56 -7.65 -3.15 -4.99
C THR A 56 -7.86 -2.88 -6.48
N SER A 57 -8.81 -2.01 -6.80
CA SER A 57 -9.04 -1.55 -8.17
C SER A 57 -7.96 -0.57 -8.66
N SER A 58 -7.15 -0.03 -7.74
CA SER A 58 -6.02 0.84 -8.03
C SER A 58 -4.72 0.04 -8.17
N ALA A 59 -4.67 -0.81 -9.19
CA ALA A 59 -3.48 -1.57 -9.59
C ALA A 59 -2.37 -0.66 -10.19
N ARG A 60 -1.91 0.34 -9.43
CA ARG A 60 -0.66 1.06 -9.74
C ARG A 60 0.52 0.58 -8.91
N CYS A 61 0.29 -0.09 -7.79
CA CYS A 61 1.38 -0.55 -6.91
C CYS A 61 1.86 -1.97 -7.22
N CYS A 62 1.01 -2.83 -7.78
CA CYS A 62 1.37 -4.23 -8.06
C CYS A 62 0.77 -4.65 -9.40
N ASN A 63 1.60 -4.66 -10.44
CA ASN A 63 1.27 -5.26 -11.74
C ASN A 63 1.02 -6.77 -11.56
N SER A 64 -0.23 -7.16 -11.30
CA SER A 64 -0.85 -8.43 -11.72
C SER A 64 -2.21 -8.61 -11.04
N SER A 65 -3.16 -7.69 -11.26
CA SER A 65 -4.56 -8.10 -11.11
C SER A 65 -4.90 -8.93 -12.36
N PRO A 66 -5.27 -10.22 -12.27
CA PRO A 66 -5.95 -10.86 -13.39
C PRO A 66 -7.20 -10.02 -13.71
N PRO A 67 -7.64 -9.99 -14.99
CA PRO A 67 -8.83 -9.24 -15.38
C PRO A 67 -10.02 -9.62 -14.49
N LEU A 68 -10.92 -8.66 -14.31
CA LEU A 68 -12.12 -8.65 -13.45
C LEU A 68 -13.16 -9.77 -13.71
N ASP A 69 -12.74 -10.97 -14.15
CA ASP A 69 -13.58 -12.15 -14.36
C ASP A 69 -13.50 -13.18 -13.24
N ALA A 70 -12.69 -12.95 -12.20
CA ALA A 70 -12.73 -13.75 -10.98
C ALA A 70 -13.99 -13.40 -10.17
N LYS A 71 -15.12 -14.01 -10.56
CA LYS A 71 -16.38 -14.00 -9.83
C LYS A 71 -16.12 -14.32 -8.36
N LEU A 72 -16.15 -13.29 -7.54
CA LEU A 72 -16.20 -13.37 -6.09
C LEU A 72 -17.55 -14.00 -5.72
N ARG A 73 -17.65 -15.33 -5.85
CA ARG A 73 -18.75 -16.11 -5.28
C ARG A 73 -18.47 -16.26 -3.80
N ILE A 74 -18.73 -15.19 -3.04
CA ILE A 74 -18.93 -15.29 -1.59
C ILE A 74 -20.14 -16.23 -1.44
N GLY A 75 -19.87 -17.42 -0.92
CA GLY A 75 -20.83 -18.51 -0.83
C GLY A 75 -22.12 -18.12 -0.13
N ARG A 76 -23.24 -18.47 -0.76
CA ARG A 76 -24.23 -19.32 -0.12
C ARG A 76 -24.03 -20.73 -0.64
#